data_AF-A0A183KFB4-F1
#
_entry.id   AF-A0A183KFB4-F1
#
_cell.length_a   1.000
_cell.length_b   1.000
_cell.length_c   1.000
_cell.angle_alpha   90.00
_cell.angle_beta   90.00
_cell.angle_gamma   90.00
#
_symmetry.space_group_name_H-M   'P 1'
#
loop_
_entity.id
_entity.type
_entity.pdbx_description
1 polymer ?
#
loop_
_entity_poly.entity_id
_entity_poly.type
_entity_poly.pdbx_seq_one_letter_code
_entity_poly.pdbx_strand_id
1 'polypeptide(L)'
;MLEDLEPCRIKIGEVMVWCLEHADSASDIALCIVDSVAPNSNFISNYLDKETNSADENPISDLKSDHDSTEHEKSQSISINKLVARLFLASDILYNSSAKVPNASFFRKCFETCLPDMFKNLNLHYKNVEGKLKAEQLKQKVMLCFRAWEDWAVYPNEFLIKLQNIFLGLVSEVSFL
;
A
#
# COMPACT_ATOMS: atom_id res chain seq x y z
N MET A 1 3.30 12.56 6.48
CA MET A 1 2.52 11.73 7.43
C MET A 1 2.88 10.24 7.32
N LEU A 2 2.78 9.59 6.15
CA LEU A 2 3.13 8.16 5.99
C LEU A 2 4.64 7.87 5.92
N GLU A 3 5.46 8.86 5.59
CA GLU A 3 6.91 8.68 5.42
C GLU A 3 7.62 8.35 6.76
N ASP A 4 7.22 9.03 7.83
CA ASP A 4 7.80 8.90 9.18
C ASP A 4 6.92 8.08 10.14
N LEU A 5 5.93 7.37 9.60
CA LEU A 5 5.02 6.56 10.40
C LEU A 5 5.75 5.32 10.92
N GLU A 6 5.82 5.22 12.24
CA GLU A 6 6.37 4.07 12.96
C GLU A 6 5.22 3.23 13.54
N PRO A 7 5.44 1.92 13.83
CA PRO A 7 4.41 1.01 14.34
C PRO A 7 4.13 1.28 15.84
N CYS A 8 3.70 2.52 16.13
CA CYS A 8 3.37 3.04 17.45
C CYS A 8 1.86 3.29 17.50
N ARG A 9 1.20 2.75 18.52
CA ARG A 9 -0.27 2.83 18.69
C ARG A 9 -0.80 4.26 18.65
N ILE A 10 -0.12 5.21 19.30
CA ILE A 10 -0.56 6.60 19.36
C ILE A 10 -0.47 7.24 17.97
N LYS A 11 0.70 7.11 17.32
CA LYS A 11 0.93 7.69 15.98
C LYS A 11 -0.01 7.11 14.94
N ILE A 12 -0.20 5.79 14.93
CA ILE A 12 -1.14 5.13 14.01
C ILE A 12 -2.57 5.61 14.28
N GLY A 13 -2.97 5.70 15.55
CA GLY A 13 -4.29 6.19 15.93
C GLY A 13 -4.57 7.62 15.46
N GLU A 14 -3.59 8.52 15.60
CA GLU A 14 -3.71 9.90 15.12
C GLU A 14 -3.92 9.97 13.60
N VAL A 15 -3.11 9.22 12.83
CA VAL A 15 -3.26 9.18 11.37
C VAL A 15 -4.58 8.53 10.96
N MET A 16 -5.01 7.47 11.65
CA MET A 16 -6.29 6.82 11.38
C MET A 16 -7.46 7.78 11.61
N VAL A 17 -7.45 8.55 12.71
CA VAL A 17 -8.49 9.56 12.98
C VAL A 17 -8.55 10.57 11.84
N TRP A 18 -7.38 11.09 11.41
CA TRP A 18 -7.31 11.99 10.26
C TRP A 18 -7.91 11.36 9.00
N CYS A 19 -7.61 10.08 8.72
CA CYS A 19 -8.19 9.38 7.57
C CYS A 19 -9.72 9.26 7.65
N LEU A 20 -10.29 9.00 8.83
CA LEU A 20 -11.75 8.94 8.99
C LEU A 20 -12.42 10.30 8.84
N GLU A 21 -11.77 11.37 9.31
CA GLU A 21 -12.26 12.75 9.14
C GLU A 21 -12.26 13.19 7.66
N HIS A 22 -11.45 12.55 6.81
CA HIS A 22 -11.33 12.82 5.37
C HIS A 22 -11.83 11.64 4.51
N ALA A 23 -12.83 10.91 5.00
CA ALA A 23 -13.36 9.73 4.32
C ALA A 23 -14.10 10.03 3.00
N ASP A 24 -14.38 11.29 2.69
CA ASP A 24 -14.78 11.75 1.35
C ASP A 24 -13.70 11.45 0.29
N SER A 25 -12.43 11.42 0.70
CA SER A 25 -11.28 11.04 -0.14
C SER A 25 -10.82 9.59 0.09
N ALA A 26 -11.70 8.70 0.56
CA ALA A 26 -11.34 7.34 0.97
C ALA A 26 -10.60 6.52 -0.11
N SER A 27 -10.95 6.71 -1.38
CA SER A 27 -10.29 6.04 -2.50
C SER A 27 -8.82 6.44 -2.62
N ASP A 28 -8.54 7.74 -2.67
CA ASP A 28 -7.19 8.28 -2.83
C ASP A 28 -6.34 7.99 -1.60
N ILE A 29 -6.92 8.06 -0.40
CA ILE A 29 -6.25 7.69 0.85
C ILE A 29 -5.86 6.20 0.84
N ALA A 30 -6.77 5.30 0.45
CA ALA A 30 -6.49 3.87 0.39
C ALA A 30 -5.36 3.57 -0.62
N LEU A 31 -5.42 4.15 -1.83
CA LEU A 31 -4.38 4.00 -2.84
C LEU A 31 -3.03 4.53 -2.34
N CYS A 32 -3.00 5.73 -1.75
CA CYS A 32 -1.79 6.33 -1.19
C CYS A 32 -1.13 5.42 -0.12
N ILE A 33 -1.93 4.79 0.75
CA ILE A 33 -1.42 3.84 1.74
C ILE A 33 -0.84 2.60 1.04
N VAL A 34 -1.53 2.03 0.06
CA VAL A 34 -1.05 0.85 -0.69
C VAL A 34 0.22 1.15 -1.48
N ASP A 35 0.25 2.26 -2.20
CA ASP A 35 1.38 2.70 -3.00
C ASP A 35 2.60 3.03 -2.14
N SER A 36 2.39 3.50 -0.91
CA SER A 36 3.49 3.74 0.03
C SER A 36 4.20 2.44 0.46
N VAL A 37 3.65 1.26 0.17
CA VAL A 37 4.28 -0.05 0.42
C VAL A 37 5.05 -0.55 -0.80
N ALA A 38 4.86 0.03 -1.99
CA ALA A 38 5.51 -0.43 -3.21
C ALA A 38 7.05 -0.27 -3.16
N PRO A 39 7.84 -1.27 -3.62
CA PRO A 39 9.31 -1.20 -3.59
C PRO A 39 9.93 -0.02 -4.36
N ASN A 40 9.24 0.44 -5.41
CA ASN A 40 9.64 1.56 -6.27
C ASN A 40 8.62 2.71 -6.19
N SER A 41 8.07 2.96 -5.00
CA SER A 41 7.10 4.05 -4.82
C SER A 41 7.77 5.40 -5.10
N ASN A 42 7.74 5.83 -6.36
CA ASN A 42 7.92 7.22 -6.74
C ASN A 42 6.62 7.92 -6.40
N PHE A 43 6.41 8.19 -5.10
CA PHE A 43 5.18 8.68 -4.47
C PHE A 43 4.52 9.89 -5.17
N ILE A 44 5.21 10.54 -6.12
CA ILE A 44 4.75 11.74 -6.83
C ILE A 44 4.75 11.61 -8.37
N SER A 45 5.55 10.73 -8.98
CA SER A 45 5.73 10.76 -10.45
C SER A 45 4.49 10.28 -11.22
N ASN A 46 3.90 9.16 -10.80
CA ASN A 46 2.82 8.52 -11.58
C ASN A 46 1.45 9.22 -11.44
N TYR A 47 1.24 10.06 -10.41
CA TYR A 47 -0.02 10.80 -10.23
C TYR A 47 -0.04 12.08 -11.07
N LEU A 48 1.13 12.69 -11.32
CA LEU A 48 1.25 13.87 -12.19
C LEU A 48 1.21 13.51 -13.69
N ASP A 49 1.62 12.30 -14.06
CA ASP A 49 1.67 11.87 -15.46
C ASP A 49 0.28 11.57 -16.08
N LYS A 50 -0.78 11.49 -15.26
CA LYS A 50 -2.15 11.22 -15.73
C LYS A 50 -2.96 12.46 -16.13
N GLU A 51 -2.50 13.69 -15.85
CA GLU A 51 -3.26 14.91 -16.18
C GLU A 51 -2.81 15.67 -17.44
N THR A 52 -1.78 15.22 -18.20
CA THR A 52 -1.25 16.03 -19.33
C THR A 52 -1.25 15.38 -20.70
N ASN A 53 -1.73 14.14 -20.88
CA ASN A 53 -1.76 13.51 -22.21
C ASN A 53 -3.17 13.45 -22.80
N SER A 54 -3.72 14.62 -23.13
CA SER A 54 -4.75 14.77 -24.16
C SER A 54 -4.49 16.01 -25.02
N ALA A 55 -4.35 15.76 -26.32
CA ALA A 55 -4.38 16.66 -27.48
C ALA A 55 -3.04 17.16 -28.09
N ASP A 56 -2.85 16.73 -29.34
CA ASP A 56 -2.24 17.37 -30.52
C ASP A 56 -0.71 17.28 -30.82
N GLU A 57 -0.40 16.31 -31.68
CA GLU A 57 0.52 16.23 -32.85
C GLU A 57 1.79 17.14 -33.03
N ASN A 58 2.98 16.48 -32.99
CA ASN A 58 4.03 16.32 -34.06
C ASN A 58 4.89 17.54 -34.60
N PRO A 59 6.07 17.34 -35.26
CA PRO A 59 7.41 16.98 -34.71
C PRO A 59 8.63 17.82 -35.25
N ILE A 60 9.83 17.53 -34.70
CA ILE A 60 11.24 17.77 -35.20
C ILE A 60 11.91 19.14 -34.91
N SER A 61 12.99 19.14 -34.10
CA SER A 61 14.38 19.31 -34.58
C SER A 61 15.43 19.26 -33.47
N ASP A 62 16.46 18.45 -33.73
CA ASP A 62 17.80 18.36 -33.15
C ASP A 62 18.29 19.49 -32.23
N LEU A 63 18.88 19.10 -31.09
CA LEU A 63 20.15 19.62 -30.58
C LEU A 63 20.66 18.71 -29.45
N LYS A 64 21.84 18.12 -29.68
CA LYS A 64 22.61 17.35 -28.70
C LYS A 64 23.20 18.31 -27.65
N SER A 65 23.14 17.92 -26.38
CA SER A 65 24.14 18.36 -25.40
C SER A 65 24.43 17.21 -24.43
N ASP A 66 25.69 16.80 -24.44
CA ASP A 66 26.31 15.93 -23.44
C ASP A 66 26.02 16.41 -22.01
N HIS A 67 25.48 15.54 -21.18
CA HIS A 67 25.81 15.55 -19.75
C HIS A 67 25.82 14.12 -19.22
N ASP A 68 27.05 13.61 -19.12
CA ASP A 68 27.47 12.52 -18.26
C ASP A 68 26.98 12.74 -16.82
N SER A 69 26.18 11.83 -16.29
CA SER A 69 26.04 11.49 -14.87
C SER A 69 25.02 10.37 -14.75
N THR A 70 25.48 9.13 -14.81
CA THR A 70 24.75 7.99 -14.25
C THR A 70 24.68 8.18 -12.72
N GLU A 71 23.72 8.98 -12.27
CA GLU A 71 23.26 8.94 -10.89
C GLU A 71 22.46 7.65 -10.72
N HIS A 72 23.07 6.69 -10.01
CA HIS A 72 22.33 5.61 -9.40
C HIS A 72 21.33 6.24 -8.41
N GLU A 73 20.09 6.48 -8.86
CA GLU A 73 18.94 6.69 -8.00
C GLU A 73 18.84 5.49 -7.06
N LYS A 74 19.40 5.64 -5.86
CA LYS A 74 19.30 4.63 -4.81
C LYS A 74 17.89 4.74 -4.25
N SER A 75 16.94 4.06 -4.89
CA SER A 75 15.58 3.87 -4.36
C SER A 75 15.73 3.38 -2.91
N GLN A 76 15.40 4.24 -1.96
CA GLN A 76 15.59 3.95 -0.55
C GLN A 76 14.67 2.79 -0.16
N SER A 77 15.23 1.62 0.15
CA SER A 77 14.48 0.45 0.58
C SER A 77 13.67 0.77 1.85
N ILE A 78 12.36 0.55 1.83
CA ILE A 78 11.49 0.77 2.99
C ILE A 78 11.87 -0.19 4.13
N SER A 79 11.99 0.32 5.36
CA SER A 79 12.26 -0.52 6.53
C SER A 79 11.03 -1.36 6.91
N ILE A 80 11.26 -2.54 7.49
CA ILE A 80 10.17 -3.44 7.94
C ILE A 80 9.21 -2.73 8.90
N ASN A 81 9.72 -1.87 9.79
CA ASN A 81 8.88 -1.12 10.72
C ASN A 81 7.90 -0.20 9.98
N LYS A 82 8.36 0.51 8.94
CA LYS A 82 7.50 1.38 8.12
C LYS A 82 6.46 0.56 7.34
N LEU A 83 6.83 -0.61 6.81
CA LEU A 83 5.86 -1.53 6.17
C LEU A 83 4.77 -1.97 7.15
N VAL A 84 5.16 -2.40 8.35
CA VAL A 84 4.23 -2.84 9.40
C VAL A 84 3.35 -1.67 9.86
N ALA A 85 3.89 -0.47 9.97
CA ALA A 85 3.13 0.71 10.35
C ALA A 85 2.02 1.04 9.34
N ARG A 86 2.31 0.97 8.03
CA ARG A 86 1.34 1.20 6.95
C ARG A 86 0.26 0.11 6.90
N LEU A 87 0.65 -1.15 7.09
CA LEU A 87 -0.30 -2.25 7.21
C LEU A 87 -1.21 -2.09 8.44
N PHE A 88 -0.65 -1.69 9.57
CA PHE A 88 -1.44 -1.46 10.79
C PHE A 88 -2.37 -0.26 10.66
N LEU A 89 -1.95 0.81 9.98
CA LEU A 89 -2.84 1.92 9.65
C LEU A 89 -4.02 1.45 8.78
N ALA A 90 -3.77 0.69 7.71
CA ALA A 90 -4.86 0.12 6.90
C ALA A 90 -5.81 -0.74 7.75
N SER A 91 -5.26 -1.57 8.64
CA SER A 91 -6.05 -2.39 9.56
C SER A 91 -6.89 -1.58 10.54
N ASP A 92 -6.33 -0.51 11.13
CA ASP A 92 -7.05 0.37 12.07
C ASP A 92 -8.17 1.15 11.35
N ILE A 93 -7.94 1.60 10.11
CA ILE A 93 -8.98 2.23 9.29
C ILE A 93 -10.09 1.21 8.99
N LEU A 94 -9.75 -0.02 8.61
CA LEU A 94 -10.73 -1.07 8.33
C LEU A 94 -11.58 -1.42 9.55
N TYR A 95 -10.98 -1.55 10.73
CA TYR A 95 -11.71 -1.77 11.97
C TYR A 95 -12.72 -0.62 12.24
N ASN A 96 -12.27 0.62 12.09
CA ASN A 96 -13.08 1.80 12.40
C ASN A 96 -13.96 2.28 11.24
N SER A 97 -13.90 1.64 10.07
CA SER A 97 -14.75 1.97 8.90
C SER A 97 -16.26 1.87 9.18
N SER A 98 -16.64 1.15 10.25
CA SER A 98 -18.02 1.02 10.72
C SER A 98 -18.41 2.04 11.80
N ALA A 99 -17.53 2.98 12.13
CA ALA A 99 -17.83 4.08 13.04
C ALA A 99 -18.93 4.98 12.46
N LYS A 100 -19.60 5.75 13.33
CA LYS A 100 -20.62 6.73 12.95
C LYS A 100 -19.99 8.01 12.41
N VAL A 101 -19.12 7.87 11.42
CA VAL A 101 -18.46 8.98 10.70
C VAL A 101 -18.95 8.94 9.25
N PRO A 102 -19.37 10.08 8.67
CA PRO A 102 -19.79 10.13 7.27
C PRO A 102 -18.72 9.53 6.35
N ASN A 103 -19.16 8.76 5.34
CA ASN A 103 -18.30 8.13 4.33
C ASN A 103 -17.28 7.09 4.82
N ALA A 104 -17.07 6.91 6.13
CA ALA A 104 -16.07 5.97 6.67
C ALA A 104 -16.24 4.53 6.15
N SER A 105 -17.48 4.10 5.89
CA SER A 105 -17.78 2.79 5.32
C SER A 105 -17.19 2.56 3.92
N PHE A 106 -16.92 3.62 3.17
CA PHE A 106 -16.33 3.53 1.82
C PHE A 106 -14.91 2.97 1.85
N PHE A 107 -14.17 3.14 2.95
CA PHE A 107 -12.84 2.55 3.09
C PHE A 107 -12.84 1.03 2.88
N ARG A 108 -13.87 0.29 3.32
CA ARG A 108 -13.95 -1.15 3.06
C ARG A 108 -13.95 -1.45 1.57
N LYS A 109 -14.80 -0.75 0.80
CA LYS A 109 -14.89 -0.95 -0.64
C LYS A 109 -13.59 -0.54 -1.36
N CYS A 110 -13.00 0.59 -0.98
CA CYS A 110 -11.76 1.07 -1.58
C CYS A 110 -10.59 0.11 -1.29
N PHE A 111 -10.42 -0.32 -0.04
CA PHE A 111 -9.36 -1.26 0.31
C PHE A 111 -9.57 -2.63 -0.36
N GLU A 112 -10.79 -3.14 -0.46
CA GLU A 112 -11.05 -4.41 -1.16
C GLU A 112 -10.47 -4.42 -2.58
N THR A 113 -10.52 -3.28 -3.29
CA THR A 113 -9.97 -3.16 -4.64
C THR A 113 -8.45 -3.12 -4.72
N CYS A 114 -7.74 -2.62 -3.71
CA CYS A 114 -6.29 -2.38 -3.77
C CYS A 114 -5.46 -3.21 -2.78
N LEU A 115 -6.08 -3.94 -1.85
CA LEU A 115 -5.40 -4.88 -0.96
C LEU A 115 -4.60 -5.97 -1.70
N PRO A 116 -5.06 -6.54 -2.84
CA PRO A 116 -4.25 -7.49 -3.62
C PRO A 116 -2.86 -6.93 -3.97
N ASP A 117 -2.79 -5.69 -4.43
CA ASP A 117 -1.53 -5.01 -4.77
C ASP A 117 -0.66 -4.78 -3.53
N MET A 118 -1.28 -4.40 -2.40
CA MET A 118 -0.55 -4.23 -1.14
C MET A 118 0.12 -5.54 -0.70
N PHE A 119 -0.58 -6.67 -0.77
CA PHE A 119 -0.02 -7.96 -0.37
C PHE A 119 1.00 -8.52 -1.37
N LYS A 120 0.86 -8.17 -2.65
CA LYS A 120 1.89 -8.42 -3.66
C LYS A 120 3.17 -7.66 -3.35
N ASN A 121 3.07 -6.37 -3.01
CA ASN A 121 4.21 -5.56 -2.58
C ASN A 121 4.83 -6.08 -1.28
N LEU A 122 4.02 -6.48 -0.29
CA LEU A 122 4.52 -7.10 0.94
C LEU A 122 5.22 -8.45 0.67
N ASN A 123 4.79 -9.25 -0.31
CA ASN A 123 5.50 -10.45 -0.73
C ASN A 123 6.90 -10.13 -1.28
N LEU A 124 7.01 -9.10 -2.13
CA LEU A 124 8.30 -8.66 -2.68
C LEU A 124 9.27 -8.28 -1.55
N HIS A 125 8.80 -7.49 -0.58
CA HIS A 125 9.60 -7.16 0.60
C HIS A 125 9.96 -8.41 1.40
N TYR A 126 8.99 -9.27 1.71
CA TYR A 126 9.20 -10.51 2.47
C TYR A 126 10.28 -11.42 1.85
N LYS A 127 10.29 -11.55 0.52
CA LYS A 127 11.31 -12.33 -0.21
C LYS A 127 12.70 -11.69 -0.17
N ASN A 128 12.78 -10.37 -0.09
CA ASN A 128 14.03 -9.62 -0.11
C ASN A 128 14.56 -9.27 1.30
N VAL A 129 13.84 -9.62 2.38
CA VAL A 129 14.32 -9.38 3.74
C VAL A 129 15.58 -10.21 4.02
N GLU A 130 16.68 -9.52 4.30
CA GLU A 130 17.89 -10.17 4.81
C GLU A 130 17.69 -10.66 6.25
N GLY A 131 17.83 -11.98 6.43
CA GLY A 131 17.79 -12.63 7.73
C GLY A 131 16.43 -13.24 8.07
N LYS A 132 16.46 -14.54 8.37
CA LYS A 132 15.27 -15.37 8.63
C LYS A 132 14.37 -14.83 9.74
N LEU A 133 14.96 -14.31 10.83
CA LEU A 133 14.20 -13.79 11.96
C LEU A 133 13.37 -12.56 11.57
N LYS A 134 13.94 -11.63 10.79
CA LYS A 134 13.25 -10.42 10.35
C LYS A 134 12.10 -10.74 9.38
N ALA A 135 12.34 -11.67 8.45
CA ALA A 135 11.31 -12.13 7.54
C ALA A 135 10.14 -12.75 8.31
N GLU A 136 10.43 -13.62 9.28
CA GLU A 136 9.41 -14.24 10.13
C GLU A 136 8.64 -13.21 10.97
N GLN A 137 9.31 -12.17 11.50
CA GLN A 137 8.65 -11.07 12.19
C GLN A 137 7.64 -10.35 11.28
N LEU A 138 8.02 -10.01 10.04
CA LEU A 138 7.10 -9.38 9.08
C LEU A 138 5.90 -10.30 8.81
N LYS A 139 6.15 -11.59 8.53
CA LYS A 139 5.10 -12.58 8.30
C LYS A 139 4.14 -12.68 9.49
N GLN A 140 4.64 -12.72 10.72
CA GLN A 140 3.79 -12.76 11.92
C GLN A 140 2.89 -11.53 12.02
N LYS A 141 3.39 -10.34 11.69
CA LYS A 141 2.58 -9.10 11.69
C LYS A 141 1.50 -9.13 10.62
N VAL A 142 1.82 -9.62 9.42
CA VAL A 142 0.84 -9.82 8.34
C VAL A 142 -0.24 -10.82 8.73
N MET A 143 0.13 -11.97 9.26
CA MET A 143 -0.82 -13.01 9.70
C MET A 143 -1.71 -12.54 10.85
N LEU A 144 -1.21 -11.66 11.72
CA LEU A 144 -2.00 -11.06 12.78
C LEU A 144 -3.13 -10.16 12.23
N CYS A 145 -2.86 -9.39 11.17
CA CYS A 145 -3.91 -8.59 10.52
C CYS A 145 -4.99 -9.48 9.89
N PHE A 146 -4.62 -10.58 9.23
CA PHE A 146 -5.62 -11.49 8.65
C PHE A 146 -6.52 -12.13 9.71
N ARG A 147 -5.95 -12.59 10.83
CA ARG A 147 -6.75 -13.12 11.95
C ARG A 147 -7.72 -12.07 12.48
N ALA A 148 -7.25 -10.84 12.67
CA ALA A 148 -8.10 -9.75 13.11
C ALA A 148 -9.24 -9.46 12.11
N TRP A 149 -8.94 -9.45 10.80
CA TRP A 149 -9.96 -9.20 9.78
C TRP A 149 -10.99 -10.32 9.65
N GLU A 150 -10.60 -11.56 9.93
CA GLU A 150 -11.50 -12.70 10.07
C GLU A 150 -12.38 -12.56 11.32
N ASP A 151 -11.79 -12.29 12.49
CA ASP A 151 -12.50 -12.12 13.76
C ASP A 151 -13.53 -10.98 13.71
N TRP A 152 -13.19 -9.88 13.02
CA TRP A 152 -14.07 -8.72 12.86
C TRP A 152 -15.05 -8.86 11.68
N ALA A 153 -14.98 -9.96 10.93
CA ALA A 153 -15.74 -10.18 9.69
C ALA A 153 -15.65 -8.97 8.74
N VAL A 154 -14.45 -8.43 8.54
CA VAL A 154 -14.23 -7.26 7.65
C VAL A 154 -14.54 -7.64 6.20
N TYR A 155 -14.08 -8.84 5.78
CA TYR A 155 -14.27 -9.40 4.45
C TYR A 155 -14.61 -10.89 4.53
N PRO A 156 -15.18 -11.49 3.46
CA PRO A 156 -15.38 -12.93 3.37
C PRO A 156 -14.07 -13.73 3.44
N ASN A 157 -14.11 -14.91 4.06
CA ASN A 157 -12.93 -15.76 4.26
C ASN A 157 -12.22 -16.12 2.93
N GLU A 158 -12.96 -16.33 1.85
CA GLU A 158 -12.39 -16.63 0.53
C GLU A 158 -11.47 -15.50 0.03
N PHE A 159 -11.87 -14.24 0.24
CA PHE A 159 -11.06 -13.09 -0.11
C PHE A 159 -9.82 -13.00 0.79
N LEU A 160 -9.97 -13.19 2.10
CA LEU A 160 -8.84 -13.20 3.04
C LEU A 160 -7.82 -14.30 2.71
N ILE A 161 -8.27 -15.50 2.35
CA ILE A 161 -7.43 -16.61 1.91
C ILE A 161 -6.68 -16.25 0.62
N LYS A 162 -7.37 -15.62 -0.35
CA LYS A 162 -6.73 -15.13 -1.58
C LYS A 162 -5.59 -14.15 -1.27
N LEU A 163 -5.83 -13.17 -0.40
CA LEU A 163 -4.81 -12.20 0.01
C LEU A 163 -3.62 -12.86 0.74
N GLN A 164 -3.88 -13.83 1.61
CA GLN A 164 -2.83 -14.64 2.25
C GLN A 164 -1.98 -15.39 1.21
N ASN A 165 -2.61 -16.00 0.21
CA ASN A 165 -1.93 -16.72 -0.85
C ASN A 165 -1.07 -15.79 -1.71
N ILE A 166 -1.55 -14.57 -2.01
CA ILE A 166 -0.76 -13.53 -2.68
C ILE A 166 0.46 -13.16 -1.84
N PHE A 167 0.28 -12.87 -0.55
CA PHE A 167 1.37 -12.53 0.37
C PHE A 167 2.42 -13.64 0.50
N LEU A 168 2.00 -14.90 0.51
CA LEU A 168 2.92 -16.05 0.57
C LEU A 168 3.54 -16.40 -0.78
N GLY A 169 3.09 -15.76 -1.87
CA GLY A 169 3.55 -16.03 -3.23
C GLY A 169 3.05 -17.35 -3.81
N LEU A 170 1.95 -17.88 -3.28
CA LEU A 170 1.30 -19.12 -3.74
C LEU A 170 0.37 -18.89 -4.93
N VAL A 171 -0.06 -17.64 -5.13
CA VAL A 171 -0.82 -17.21 -6.31
C VAL A 171 -0.11 -16.02 -6.92
N SER A 172 0.27 -16.16 -8.19
CA SER A 172 0.60 -15.03 -9.07
C SER A 172 -0.64 -14.81 -9.91
N GLU A 173 -1.19 -13.59 -9.93
CA GLU A 173 -2.50 -13.28 -10.53
C GLU A 173 -2.61 -13.74 -11.99
N VAL A 174 -3.16 -14.94 -12.21
CA VAL A 174 -3.91 -15.32 -13.40
C VAL A 174 -4.84 -16.46 -12.99
N SER A 175 -6.10 -16.17 -12.71
CA SER A 175 -7.25 -17.09 -12.86
C SER A 175 -8.53 -16.31 -12.52
N PHE A 176 -9.03 -15.54 -13.49
CA PHE A 176 -10.47 -15.33 -13.58
C PHE A 176 -11.00 -16.55 -14.32
N LEU A 177 -11.70 -17.44 -13.60
CA LEU A 177 -12.66 -18.37 -14.19
C LEU A 177 -14.04 -17.73 -14.11
#